data_AF-A0A497CWJ8-F1
#
_entry.id   AF-A0A497CWJ8-F1
#
_cell.length_a   1.000
_cell.length_b   1.000
_cell.length_c   1.000
_cell.angle_alpha   90.00
_cell.angle_beta   90.00
_cell.angle_gamma   90.00
#
_symmetry.space_group_name_H-M   'P 1'
#
loop_
_entity.id
_entity.type
_entity.pdbx_description
1 polymer ?
#
loop_
_entity_poly.entity_id
_entity_poly.type
_entity_poly.pdbx_seq_one_letter_code
_entity_poly.pdbx_strand_id
1 'polypeptide(L)'
;MEILIKILQLLLSLSILVIIHEFGHFAAAKIFKTRVEKFYLFFNPWFSIFKFNYKGTEYGLGWLPLGGYVKISGMIDESMDKEQMAKPPQPWEFRSKPAWQRLIIMLGGVFMNVVLAIVIYIGILSYYGEEYLPTSEANKYGISVDSLAMSMGFQNGDKIVSIDGVYVEDFQKIPVSIILNEAQSAQVIRNGKQKNINFPEGSLSKLVKHKSPEFISVRFPFVVAKFAKGSVAAESGMEIGDTVIGINGKSLKYFSEFRKEIQQHKNESVVIDTKRGNDTLQLAMQLDENGLIGVYPQGDMEAFFDLNKKQYTI
;
A
#
# COMPACT_ATOMS: atom_id res chain seq x y z
N MET A 1 2.99 6.59 26.86
CA MET A 1 3.35 5.18 26.58
C MET A 1 3.46 4.91 25.08
N GLU A 2 2.48 5.29 24.27
CA GLU A 2 2.51 5.09 22.80
C GLU A 2 3.72 5.70 22.09
N ILE A 3 4.12 6.92 22.47
CA ILE A 3 5.27 7.61 21.86
C ILE A 3 6.57 6.83 22.12
N LEU A 4 6.77 6.34 23.34
CA LEU A 4 7.95 5.55 23.70
C LEU A 4 8.02 4.26 22.88
N ILE A 5 6.89 3.57 22.73
CA ILE A 5 6.81 2.35 21.91
C ILE A 5 7.17 2.64 20.45
N LYS A 6 6.63 3.73 19.88
CA LYS A 6 6.95 4.14 18.49
C LYS A 6 8.43 4.47 18.31
N ILE A 7 9.04 5.15 19.28
CA ILE A 7 10.49 5.44 19.26
C ILE A 7 11.29 4.14 19.29
N LEU A 8 10.94 3.21 20.18
CA LEU A 8 11.63 1.92 20.27
C LEU A 8 11.47 1.09 19.00
N GLN A 9 10.28 1.07 18.40
CA GLN A 9 10.03 0.39 17.12
C GLN A 9 10.85 1.00 15.97
N LEU A 10 10.95 2.34 15.92
CA LEU A 10 11.76 3.04 14.92
C LEU A 10 13.24 2.70 15.09
N LEU A 11 13.76 2.74 16.33
CA LEU A 11 15.15 2.39 16.60
C LEU A 11 15.44 0.93 16.26
N LEU A 12 14.52 0.02 16.58
CA LEU A 12 14.64 -1.40 16.25
C LEU A 12 14.66 -1.65 14.74
N SER A 13 13.72 -1.06 14.00
CA SER A 13 13.64 -1.25 12.54
C SER A 13 14.86 -0.66 11.82
N LEU A 14 15.31 0.53 12.25
CA LEU A 14 16.53 1.15 11.74
C LEU A 14 17.76 0.29 12.03
N SER A 15 17.86 -0.25 13.26
CA SER A 15 18.98 -1.13 13.64
C SER A 15 19.06 -2.36 12.75
N ILE A 16 17.94 -3.04 12.54
CA ILE A 16 17.91 -4.27 11.71
C ILE A 16 18.34 -3.94 10.27
N LEU A 17 17.79 -2.86 9.68
CA LEU A 17 18.10 -2.47 8.32
C LEU A 17 19.58 -2.11 8.16
N VAL A 18 20.13 -1.31 9.08
CA VAL A 18 21.53 -0.91 9.04
C VAL A 18 22.46 -2.10 9.25
N ILE A 19 22.24 -2.95 10.27
CA ILE A 19 23.12 -4.11 10.53
C ILE A 19 23.19 -5.01 9.30
N ILE A 20 22.04 -5.30 8.67
CA ILE A 20 21.99 -6.18 7.51
C ILE A 20 22.64 -5.53 6.27
N HIS A 21 22.46 -4.23 6.09
CA HIS A 21 23.15 -3.45 5.06
C HIS A 21 24.68 -3.51 5.24
N GLU A 22 25.16 -3.12 6.42
CA GLU A 22 26.58 -3.17 6.75
C GLU A 22 27.13 -4.60 6.64
N PHE A 23 26.35 -5.61 7.06
CA PHE A 23 26.72 -7.01 6.92
C PHE A 23 26.93 -7.42 5.46
N GLY A 24 26.18 -6.86 4.52
CA GLY A 24 26.38 -7.08 3.09
C GLY A 24 27.75 -6.61 2.59
N HIS A 25 28.14 -5.38 2.94
CA HIS A 25 29.47 -4.86 2.63
C HIS A 25 30.57 -5.68 3.29
N PHE A 26 30.40 -6.01 4.57
CA PHE A 26 31.32 -6.83 5.35
C PHE A 26 31.51 -8.22 4.73
N ALA A 27 30.43 -8.93 4.44
CA ALA A 27 30.45 -10.28 3.89
C ALA A 27 31.15 -10.29 2.52
N ALA A 28 30.79 -9.36 1.64
CA ALA A 28 31.44 -9.22 0.33
C ALA A 28 32.94 -8.92 0.47
N ALA A 29 33.33 -8.02 1.38
CA ALA A 29 34.73 -7.70 1.63
C ALA A 29 35.52 -8.92 2.13
N LYS A 30 34.94 -9.72 3.04
CA LYS A 30 35.57 -10.95 3.55
C LYS A 30 35.69 -12.02 2.46
N ILE A 31 34.70 -12.17 1.58
CA ILE A 31 34.75 -13.11 0.43
C ILE A 31 35.94 -12.79 -0.48
N PHE A 32 36.20 -11.52 -0.77
CA PHE A 32 37.35 -11.11 -1.61
C PHE A 32 38.66 -10.93 -0.84
N LYS A 33 38.72 -11.38 0.42
CA LYS A 33 39.90 -11.29 1.29
C LYS A 33 40.39 -9.83 1.44
N THR A 34 39.46 -8.89 1.50
CA THR A 34 39.74 -7.50 1.80
C THR A 34 39.67 -7.29 3.32
N ARG A 35 40.63 -6.55 3.87
CA ARG A 35 40.67 -6.30 5.31
C ARG A 35 39.54 -5.34 5.71
N VAL A 36 38.82 -5.71 6.77
CA VAL A 36 37.82 -4.87 7.41
C VAL A 36 38.32 -4.53 8.81
N GLU A 37 38.46 -3.25 9.09
CA GLU A 37 38.99 -2.73 10.36
C GLU A 37 37.91 -2.60 11.41
N LYS A 38 36.72 -2.10 11.01
CA LYS A 38 35.61 -1.83 11.92
C LYS A 38 34.28 -2.25 11.33
N PHE A 39 33.40 -2.77 12.17
CA PHE A 39 31.99 -3.04 11.88
C PHE A 39 31.18 -2.43 13.02
N TYR A 40 30.51 -1.31 12.77
CA TYR A 40 29.81 -0.57 13.81
C TYR A 40 28.34 -0.42 13.47
N LEU A 41 27.50 -0.76 14.42
CA LEU A 41 26.12 -0.30 14.47
C LEU A 41 26.12 1.07 15.15
N PHE A 42 25.49 2.08 14.54
CA PHE A 42 25.44 3.46 15.04
C PHE A 42 26.79 4.19 15.03
N PHE A 43 26.75 5.50 14.79
CA PHE A 43 27.95 6.34 14.78
C PHE A 43 28.52 6.52 16.19
N ASN A 44 29.85 6.61 16.27
CA ASN A 44 30.61 6.73 17.52
C ASN A 44 31.55 7.95 17.58
N PRO A 45 31.07 9.19 17.35
CA PRO A 45 31.92 10.39 17.33
C PRO A 45 32.62 10.75 18.66
N TRP A 46 32.25 10.10 19.78
CA TRP A 46 32.87 10.35 21.09
C TRP A 46 33.16 9.07 21.87
N PHE A 47 32.14 8.24 22.11
CA PHE A 47 32.29 6.97 22.81
C PHE A 47 31.49 5.87 22.12
N SER A 48 31.79 4.64 22.46
CA SER A 48 31.04 3.47 22.00
C SER A 48 30.39 2.84 23.23
N ILE A 49 29.11 2.51 23.13
CA ILE A 49 28.36 1.84 24.21
C ILE A 49 28.99 0.48 24.48
N PHE A 50 29.38 -0.23 23.42
CA PHE A 50 30.02 -1.53 23.50
C PHE A 50 31.03 -1.68 22.36
N LYS A 51 32.17 -2.33 22.61
CA LYS A 51 33.14 -2.68 21.57
C LYS A 51 33.93 -3.93 21.94
N PHE A 52 34.23 -4.77 20.95
CA PHE A 52 35.08 -5.95 21.09
C PHE A 52 35.83 -6.21 19.79
N ASN A 53 37.02 -6.80 19.89
CA ASN A 53 37.82 -7.17 18.73
C ASN A 53 37.73 -8.66 18.47
N TYR A 54 37.34 -9.04 17.25
CA TYR A 54 37.26 -10.43 16.84
C TYR A 54 37.88 -10.61 15.45
N LYS A 55 38.85 -11.53 15.35
CA LYS A 55 39.56 -11.87 14.09
C LYS A 55 40.09 -10.65 13.31
N GLY A 56 40.62 -9.66 14.03
CA GLY A 56 41.23 -8.46 13.43
C GLY A 56 40.22 -7.41 12.93
N THR A 57 38.94 -7.55 13.25
CA THR A 57 37.89 -6.55 13.03
C THR A 57 37.33 -6.09 14.38
N GLU A 58 37.21 -4.78 14.58
CA GLU A 58 36.57 -4.18 15.75
C GLU A 58 35.06 -4.10 15.52
N TYR A 59 34.30 -4.82 16.34
CA TYR A 59 32.85 -4.77 16.35
C TYR A 59 32.39 -3.83 17.46
N GLY A 60 31.44 -2.95 17.19
CA GLY A 60 30.97 -2.03 18.22
C GLY A 60 29.58 -1.45 17.99
N LEU A 61 29.08 -0.82 19.04
CA LEU A 61 27.83 -0.09 19.09
C LEU A 61 28.11 1.37 19.43
N GLY A 62 27.86 2.27 18.49
CA GLY A 62 27.89 3.70 18.70
C GLY A 62 26.72 4.20 19.55
N TRP A 63 26.88 5.37 20.16
CA TRP A 63 25.83 5.96 20.99
C TRP A 63 24.81 6.77 20.16
N LEU A 64 25.20 7.21 18.95
CA LEU A 64 24.38 8.04 18.09
C LEU A 64 23.60 7.17 17.09
N PRO A 65 22.28 6.98 17.24
CA PRO A 65 21.49 6.03 16.46
C PRO A 65 21.15 6.52 15.05
N LEU A 66 22.16 7.04 14.35
CA LEU A 66 22.09 7.50 12.97
C LEU A 66 23.04 6.59 12.18
N GLY A 67 22.49 5.67 11.39
CA GLY A 67 23.28 4.83 10.49
C GLY A 67 24.20 3.80 11.16
N GLY A 68 25.20 3.34 10.42
CA GLY A 68 26.22 2.37 10.81
C GLY A 68 27.30 2.40 9.72
N TYR A 69 28.43 1.74 9.96
CA TYR A 69 29.49 1.75 8.97
C TYR A 69 30.40 0.51 9.06
N VAL A 70 30.91 0.11 7.90
CA VAL A 70 31.97 -0.88 7.76
C VAL A 70 33.23 -0.24 7.20
N LYS A 71 34.23 -0.07 8.04
CA LYS A 71 35.51 0.50 7.63
C LYS A 71 36.35 -0.55 6.90
N ILE A 72 36.38 -0.47 5.58
CA ILE A 72 37.15 -1.36 4.70
C ILE A 72 38.51 -0.70 4.36
N SER A 73 39.62 -1.42 4.58
CA SER A 73 40.96 -0.87 4.33
C SER A 73 41.16 -0.50 2.85
N GLY A 74 41.63 0.72 2.60
CA GLY A 74 41.89 1.23 1.25
C GLY A 74 40.65 1.63 0.44
N MET A 75 39.48 1.74 1.07
CA MET A 75 38.31 2.44 0.53
C MET A 75 38.27 3.86 1.12
N ILE A 76 37.99 4.87 0.29
CA ILE A 76 37.71 6.22 0.80
C ILE A 76 36.31 6.16 1.36
N ASP A 77 36.22 6.11 2.67
CA ASP A 77 34.98 6.08 3.43
C ASP A 77 34.87 7.35 4.29
N GLU A 78 33.78 7.48 5.05
CA GLU A 78 33.48 8.61 5.94
C GLU A 78 34.60 8.95 6.94
N SER A 79 35.49 7.99 7.24
CA SER A 79 36.63 8.20 8.14
C SER A 79 37.82 8.93 7.50
N MET A 80 37.82 9.18 6.18
CA MET A 80 38.82 10.03 5.49
C MET A 80 40.29 9.75 5.90
N ASP A 81 40.72 8.48 5.92
CA ASP A 81 42.09 8.09 6.29
C ASP A 81 43.11 8.47 5.18
N LYS A 82 43.47 9.76 5.13
CA LYS A 82 44.43 10.34 4.17
C LYS A 82 45.84 9.74 4.29
N GLU A 83 46.21 9.24 5.48
CA GLU A 83 47.55 8.68 5.73
C GLU A 83 47.76 7.28 5.13
N GLN A 84 46.71 6.43 5.08
CA GLN A 84 46.79 5.13 4.41
C GLN A 84 46.85 5.28 2.88
N MET A 85 46.18 6.29 2.34
CA MET A 85 46.15 6.58 0.90
C MET A 85 47.51 6.99 0.33
N ALA A 86 48.40 7.55 1.15
CA ALA A 86 49.74 7.96 0.75
C ALA A 86 50.72 6.79 0.54
N LYS A 87 50.40 5.60 1.04
CA LYS A 87 51.23 4.38 0.89
C LYS A 87 50.84 3.60 -0.37
N PRO A 88 51.77 2.82 -0.98
CA PRO A 88 51.44 1.95 -2.11
C PRO A 88 50.35 0.94 -1.74
N PRO A 89 49.46 0.60 -2.69
CA PRO A 89 48.31 -0.26 -2.44
C PRO A 89 48.75 -1.67 -2.03
N GLN A 90 48.24 -2.14 -0.88
CA GLN A 90 48.52 -3.48 -0.39
C GLN A 90 47.52 -4.51 -0.96
N PRO A 91 47.89 -5.79 -1.15
CA PRO A 91 47.01 -6.81 -1.76
C PRO A 91 45.70 -7.10 -1.03
N TRP A 92 45.60 -6.74 0.25
CA TRP A 92 44.41 -6.89 1.10
C TRP A 92 43.55 -5.61 1.16
N GLU A 93 43.95 -4.55 0.46
CA GLU A 93 43.21 -3.30 0.38
C GLU A 93 42.20 -3.32 -0.77
N PHE A 94 41.08 -2.63 -0.57
CA PHE A 94 40.00 -2.49 -1.54
C PHE A 94 40.53 -1.98 -2.90
N ARG A 95 41.37 -0.94 -2.89
CA ARG A 95 41.95 -0.34 -4.11
C ARG A 95 42.86 -1.28 -4.93
N SER A 96 43.38 -2.35 -4.33
CA SER A 96 44.19 -3.36 -5.04
C SER A 96 43.35 -4.39 -5.80
N LYS A 97 42.03 -4.44 -5.54
CA LYS A 97 41.13 -5.43 -6.14
C LYS A 97 40.65 -5.00 -7.53
N PRO A 98 40.41 -5.96 -8.43
CA PRO A 98 39.73 -5.72 -9.71
C PRO A 98 38.43 -4.93 -9.53
N ALA A 99 38.08 -4.11 -10.53
CA ALA A 99 36.92 -3.21 -10.45
C ALA A 99 35.59 -3.94 -10.16
N TRP A 100 35.40 -5.14 -10.71
CA TRP A 100 34.19 -5.93 -10.48
C TRP A 100 34.06 -6.42 -9.02
N GLN A 101 35.17 -6.75 -8.35
CA GLN A 101 35.15 -7.13 -6.92
C GLN A 101 34.81 -5.93 -6.06
N ARG A 102 35.40 -4.77 -6.38
CA ARG A 102 35.08 -3.51 -5.73
C ARG A 102 33.60 -3.16 -5.89
N LEU A 103 33.03 -3.36 -7.08
CA LEU A 103 31.62 -3.14 -7.35
C LEU A 103 30.72 -4.03 -6.48
N ILE A 104 31.01 -5.34 -6.38
CA ILE A 104 30.23 -6.25 -5.54
C ILE A 104 30.30 -5.84 -4.06
N ILE A 105 31.48 -5.43 -3.57
CA ILE A 105 31.63 -4.92 -2.20
C ILE A 105 30.77 -3.67 -1.99
N MET A 106 30.79 -2.71 -2.92
CA MET A 106 29.96 -1.49 -2.84
C MET A 106 28.46 -1.75 -3.00
N LEU A 107 28.05 -2.81 -3.72
CA LEU A 107 26.63 -3.16 -3.87
C LEU A 107 26.14 -4.11 -2.76
N GLY A 108 27.05 -4.69 -1.97
CA GLY A 108 26.74 -5.73 -1.00
C GLY A 108 25.65 -5.33 0.00
N GLY A 109 25.70 -4.10 0.53
CA GLY A 109 24.69 -3.64 1.47
C GLY A 109 23.30 -3.46 0.86
N VAL A 110 23.21 -2.82 -0.31
CA VAL A 110 21.93 -2.67 -1.03
C VAL A 110 21.34 -4.03 -1.38
N PHE A 111 22.19 -4.96 -1.86
CA PHE A 111 21.77 -6.32 -2.18
C PHE A 111 21.20 -7.04 -0.95
N MET A 112 21.86 -6.96 0.21
CA MET A 112 21.36 -7.59 1.44
C MET A 112 20.05 -6.97 1.92
N ASN A 113 19.81 -5.68 1.71
CA ASN A 113 18.52 -5.07 2.00
C ASN A 113 17.40 -5.58 1.07
N VAL A 114 17.70 -5.82 -0.21
CA VAL A 114 16.73 -6.45 -1.13
C VAL A 114 16.41 -7.87 -0.67
N VAL A 115 17.43 -8.66 -0.30
CA VAL A 115 17.23 -10.02 0.25
C VAL A 115 16.40 -9.97 1.54
N LEU A 116 16.72 -9.05 2.45
CA LEU A 116 15.96 -8.85 3.68
C LEU A 116 14.50 -8.52 3.39
N ALA A 117 14.23 -7.63 2.43
CA ALA A 117 12.87 -7.29 2.04
C ALA A 117 12.11 -8.53 1.54
N ILE A 118 12.73 -9.35 0.67
CA ILE A 118 12.14 -10.60 0.19
C ILE A 118 11.82 -11.54 1.36
N VAL A 119 12.76 -11.75 2.28
CA VAL A 119 12.57 -12.62 3.45
C VAL A 119 11.44 -12.10 4.35
N ILE A 120 11.38 -10.79 4.59
CA ILE A 120 10.30 -10.16 5.36
C ILE A 120 8.96 -10.38 4.67
N TYR A 121 8.85 -10.14 3.36
CA TYR A 121 7.60 -10.35 2.62
C TYR A 121 7.17 -11.81 2.61
N ILE A 122 8.10 -12.76 2.45
CA ILE A 122 7.81 -14.20 2.58
C ILE A 122 7.24 -14.50 3.97
N GLY A 123 7.90 -14.01 5.04
CA GLY A 123 7.43 -14.22 6.41
C GLY A 123 6.04 -13.62 6.66
N ILE A 124 5.79 -12.40 6.17
CA ILE A 124 4.49 -11.74 6.27
C ILE A 124 3.42 -12.52 5.52
N LEU A 125 3.64 -12.87 4.25
CA LEU A 125 2.66 -13.61 3.45
C LEU A 125 2.42 -15.02 3.98
N SER A 126 3.43 -15.66 4.57
CA SER A 126 3.28 -17.00 5.14
C SER A 126 2.52 -17.00 6.46
N TYR A 127 2.75 -15.98 7.31
CA TYR A 127 2.10 -15.87 8.61
C TYR A 127 0.70 -15.24 8.52
N TYR A 128 0.58 -14.12 7.79
CA TYR A 128 -0.65 -13.35 7.67
C TYR A 128 -1.48 -13.71 6.45
N GLY A 129 -0.92 -14.36 5.43
CA GLY A 129 -1.63 -14.60 4.16
C GLY A 129 -1.84 -13.34 3.33
N GLU A 130 -2.71 -13.46 2.34
CA GLU A 130 -3.27 -12.36 1.55
C GLU A 130 -4.79 -12.40 1.70
N GLU A 131 -5.37 -11.33 2.22
CA GLU A 131 -6.83 -11.13 2.24
C GLU A 131 -7.24 -10.42 0.98
N TYR A 132 -8.30 -10.93 0.35
CA TYR A 132 -8.83 -10.39 -0.90
C TYR A 132 -10.35 -10.47 -0.89
N LEU A 133 -10.98 -9.65 -1.74
CA LEU A 133 -12.43 -9.63 -1.91
C LEU A 133 -12.83 -10.58 -3.06
N PRO A 134 -13.57 -11.66 -2.78
CA PRO A 134 -14.12 -12.52 -3.82
C PRO A 134 -15.03 -11.75 -4.77
N THR A 135 -14.96 -12.03 -6.06
CA THR A 135 -15.85 -11.41 -7.06
C THR A 135 -17.31 -11.79 -6.80
N SER A 136 -17.58 -12.99 -6.26
CA SER A 136 -18.92 -13.38 -5.78
C SER A 136 -19.48 -12.43 -4.71
N GLU A 137 -18.63 -12.02 -3.75
CA GLU A 137 -19.01 -11.11 -2.66
C GLU A 137 -19.18 -9.67 -3.16
N ALA A 138 -18.26 -9.19 -4.01
CA ALA A 138 -18.41 -7.90 -4.68
C ALA A 138 -19.74 -7.81 -5.47
N ASN A 139 -20.18 -8.93 -6.06
CA ASN A 139 -21.42 -9.02 -6.81
C ASN A 139 -22.69 -8.96 -5.95
N LYS A 140 -22.61 -8.97 -4.61
CA LYS A 140 -23.77 -8.76 -3.72
C LYS A 140 -24.51 -7.46 -4.06
N TYR A 141 -23.73 -6.40 -4.27
CA TYR A 141 -24.20 -5.06 -4.60
C TYR A 141 -23.87 -4.63 -6.04
N GLY A 142 -22.98 -5.36 -6.71
CA GLY A 142 -22.51 -5.06 -8.06
C GLY A 142 -21.45 -3.97 -8.09
N ILE A 143 -21.05 -3.57 -9.30
CA ILE A 143 -19.92 -2.66 -9.51
C ILE A 143 -20.34 -1.21 -9.69
N SER A 144 -19.47 -0.29 -9.30
CA SER A 144 -19.52 1.12 -9.65
C SER A 144 -18.41 1.37 -10.67
N VAL A 145 -18.75 2.08 -11.74
CA VAL A 145 -17.86 2.26 -12.91
C VAL A 145 -17.63 3.73 -13.19
N ASP A 146 -16.45 4.02 -13.73
CA ASP A 146 -16.11 5.35 -14.21
C ASP A 146 -16.49 5.55 -15.69
N SER A 147 -16.11 6.70 -16.25
CA SER A 147 -16.38 7.04 -17.65
C SER A 147 -15.70 6.10 -18.65
N LEU A 148 -14.50 5.58 -18.35
CA LEU A 148 -13.81 4.65 -19.23
C LEU A 148 -14.52 3.31 -19.25
N ALA A 149 -14.84 2.75 -18.09
CA ALA A 149 -15.59 1.51 -17.98
C ALA A 149 -16.98 1.64 -18.61
N MET A 150 -17.66 2.78 -18.45
CA MET A 150 -18.90 3.07 -19.17
C MET A 150 -18.70 3.07 -20.69
N SER A 151 -17.61 3.68 -21.19
CA SER A 151 -17.29 3.68 -22.62
C SER A 151 -16.96 2.28 -23.17
N MET A 152 -16.48 1.38 -22.30
CA MET A 152 -16.27 -0.03 -22.62
C MET A 152 -17.56 -0.86 -22.57
N GLY A 153 -18.66 -0.29 -22.07
CA GLY A 153 -20.00 -0.91 -22.05
C GLY A 153 -20.46 -1.41 -20.68
N PHE A 154 -19.64 -1.27 -19.64
CA PHE A 154 -20.04 -1.55 -18.25
C PHE A 154 -21.04 -0.51 -17.74
N GLN A 155 -21.85 -0.89 -16.76
CA GLN A 155 -22.81 -0.01 -16.10
C GLN A 155 -22.79 -0.22 -14.59
N ASN A 156 -23.20 0.82 -13.86
CA ASN A 156 -23.35 0.73 -12.42
C ASN A 156 -24.38 -0.36 -12.07
N GLY A 157 -23.97 -1.30 -11.22
CA GLY A 157 -24.81 -2.41 -10.76
C GLY A 157 -24.65 -3.69 -11.57
N ASP A 158 -23.81 -3.67 -12.61
CA ASP A 158 -23.37 -4.90 -13.26
C ASP A 158 -22.70 -5.82 -12.22
N LYS A 159 -22.96 -7.12 -12.34
CA LYS A 159 -22.27 -8.15 -11.57
C LYS A 159 -21.33 -8.90 -12.50
N ILE A 160 -20.03 -8.89 -12.22
CA ILE A 160 -19.03 -9.47 -13.12
C ILE A 160 -19.03 -10.99 -12.98
N VAL A 161 -19.22 -11.69 -14.10
CA VAL A 161 -19.21 -13.16 -14.14
C VAL A 161 -17.86 -13.68 -14.63
N SER A 162 -17.31 -13.10 -15.69
CA SER A 162 -16.02 -13.54 -16.24
C SER A 162 -15.42 -12.45 -17.10
N ILE A 163 -14.10 -12.44 -17.21
CA ILE A 163 -13.35 -11.67 -18.20
C ILE A 163 -12.85 -12.64 -19.26
N ASP A 164 -13.30 -12.45 -20.50
CA ASP A 164 -12.98 -13.33 -21.64
C ASP A 164 -13.24 -14.84 -21.39
N GLY A 165 -14.34 -15.13 -20.70
CA GLY A 165 -14.72 -16.50 -20.32
C GLY A 165 -13.96 -17.07 -19.12
N VAL A 166 -12.96 -16.36 -18.59
CA VAL A 166 -12.22 -16.75 -17.39
C VAL A 166 -12.82 -16.06 -16.16
N TYR A 167 -13.19 -16.86 -15.17
CA TYR A 167 -13.63 -16.34 -13.87
C TYR A 167 -12.41 -15.81 -13.10
N VAL A 168 -12.53 -14.58 -12.59
CA VAL A 168 -11.49 -13.91 -11.80
C VAL A 168 -11.95 -13.89 -10.35
N GLU A 169 -11.32 -14.71 -9.50
CA GLU A 169 -11.75 -14.87 -8.11
C GLU A 169 -11.55 -13.60 -7.29
N ASP A 170 -10.40 -12.94 -7.42
CA ASP A 170 -10.12 -11.69 -6.72
C ASP A 170 -10.62 -10.48 -7.52
N PHE A 171 -11.60 -9.76 -6.96
CA PHE A 171 -12.21 -8.60 -7.58
C PHE A 171 -11.20 -7.52 -7.95
N GLN A 172 -10.18 -7.30 -7.11
CA GLN A 172 -9.17 -6.26 -7.33
C GLN A 172 -8.24 -6.61 -8.51
N LYS A 173 -8.16 -7.90 -8.87
CA LYS A 173 -7.37 -8.38 -10.01
C LYS A 173 -8.10 -8.25 -11.35
N ILE A 174 -9.38 -7.85 -11.38
CA ILE A 174 -10.15 -7.71 -12.63
C ILE A 174 -9.49 -6.74 -13.63
N PRO A 175 -9.14 -5.48 -13.28
CA PRO A 175 -8.53 -4.56 -14.24
C PRO A 175 -7.19 -5.07 -14.78
N VAL A 176 -6.38 -5.68 -13.90
CA VAL A 176 -5.09 -6.28 -14.27
C VAL A 176 -5.30 -7.48 -15.19
N SER A 177 -6.31 -8.32 -14.94
CA SER A 177 -6.64 -9.47 -15.79
C SER A 177 -7.07 -9.05 -17.20
N ILE A 178 -7.81 -7.93 -17.33
CA ILE A 178 -8.19 -7.38 -18.63
C ILE A 178 -6.93 -6.96 -19.42
N ILE A 179 -5.97 -6.32 -18.75
CA ILE A 179 -4.74 -5.84 -19.37
C ILE A 179 -3.81 -7.00 -19.74
N LEU A 180 -3.48 -7.87 -18.78
CA LEU A 180 -2.47 -8.92 -18.96
C LEU A 180 -2.92 -10.02 -19.94
N ASN A 181 -4.22 -10.30 -19.98
CA ASN A 181 -4.77 -11.31 -20.90
C ASN A 181 -5.25 -10.71 -22.22
N GLU A 182 -5.05 -9.39 -22.44
CA GLU A 182 -5.55 -8.66 -23.61
C GLU A 182 -7.03 -8.94 -23.90
N ALA A 183 -7.82 -9.05 -22.82
CA ALA A 183 -9.21 -9.50 -22.88
C ALA A 183 -10.03 -8.61 -23.82
N GLN A 184 -10.88 -9.23 -24.64
CA GLN A 184 -11.73 -8.53 -25.60
C GLN A 184 -13.18 -8.41 -25.13
N SER A 185 -13.55 -9.15 -24.09
CA SER A 185 -14.92 -9.19 -23.60
C SER A 185 -15.03 -9.39 -22.10
N ALA A 186 -16.19 -9.03 -21.55
CA ALA A 186 -16.60 -9.38 -20.20
C ALA A 186 -18.05 -9.84 -20.18
N GLN A 187 -18.34 -10.87 -19.39
CA GLN A 187 -19.70 -11.30 -19.11
C GLN A 187 -20.16 -10.72 -17.79
N VAL A 188 -21.34 -10.09 -17.80
CA VAL A 188 -21.94 -9.50 -16.61
C VAL A 188 -23.40 -9.93 -16.46
N ILE A 189 -23.91 -9.91 -15.24
CA ILE A 189 -25.35 -9.96 -14.99
C ILE A 189 -25.84 -8.53 -14.78
N ARG A 190 -26.75 -8.09 -15.66
CA ARG A 190 -27.40 -6.78 -15.62
C ARG A 190 -28.91 -6.99 -15.50
N ASN A 191 -29.52 -6.45 -14.45
CA ASN A 191 -30.96 -6.63 -14.18
C ASN A 191 -31.41 -8.10 -14.21
N GLY A 192 -30.58 -8.99 -13.66
CA GLY A 192 -30.86 -10.43 -13.61
C GLY A 192 -30.64 -11.21 -14.91
N LYS A 193 -30.22 -10.55 -16.00
CA LYS A 193 -29.91 -11.21 -17.29
C LYS A 193 -28.41 -11.17 -17.57
N GLN A 194 -27.88 -12.28 -18.08
CA GLN A 194 -26.50 -12.34 -18.55
C GLN A 194 -26.35 -11.51 -19.83
N LYS A 195 -25.30 -10.70 -19.89
CA LYS A 195 -24.97 -9.82 -21.00
C LYS A 195 -23.49 -9.92 -21.28
N ASN A 196 -23.15 -10.07 -22.57
CA ASN A 196 -21.77 -9.98 -23.02
C ASN A 196 -21.45 -8.53 -23.39
N ILE A 197 -20.31 -8.04 -22.90
CA ILE A 197 -19.76 -6.73 -23.19
C ILE A 197 -18.53 -6.96 -24.05
N ASN A 198 -18.57 -6.53 -25.31
CA ASN A 198 -17.41 -6.54 -26.19
C ASN A 198 -16.70 -5.20 -26.04
N PHE A 199 -15.41 -5.22 -25.75
CA PHE A 199 -14.63 -4.01 -25.57
C PHE A 199 -14.36 -3.35 -26.93
N PRO A 200 -14.61 -2.04 -27.07
CA PRO A 200 -14.24 -1.31 -28.28
C PRO A 200 -12.73 -1.38 -28.57
N GLU A 201 -12.36 -1.26 -29.83
CA GLU A 201 -10.94 -1.18 -30.22
C GLU A 201 -10.22 -0.04 -29.47
N GLY A 202 -8.98 -0.31 -29.05
CA GLY A 202 -8.17 0.64 -28.29
C GLY A 202 -8.56 0.81 -26.82
N SER A 203 -9.53 0.05 -26.31
CA SER A 203 -9.93 0.11 -24.89
C SER A 203 -8.78 -0.28 -23.95
N LEU A 204 -8.01 -1.31 -24.30
CA LEU A 204 -6.84 -1.75 -23.53
C LEU A 204 -5.79 -0.64 -23.45
N SER A 205 -5.46 -0.01 -24.58
CA SER A 205 -4.53 1.11 -24.64
C SER A 205 -4.98 2.30 -23.79
N LYS A 206 -6.30 2.55 -23.73
CA LYS A 206 -6.87 3.56 -22.83
C LYS A 206 -6.75 3.12 -21.38
N LEU A 207 -7.08 1.87 -21.05
CA LEU A 207 -7.02 1.33 -19.69
C LEU A 207 -5.60 1.34 -19.13
N VAL A 208 -4.58 0.99 -19.92
CA VAL A 208 -3.16 1.06 -19.51
C VAL A 208 -2.73 2.50 -19.19
N LYS A 209 -3.23 3.47 -19.96
CA LYS A 209 -2.97 4.91 -19.71
C LYS A 209 -3.79 5.43 -18.53
N HIS A 210 -4.96 4.83 -18.31
CA HIS A 210 -5.91 5.17 -17.28
C HIS A 210 -5.48 4.53 -15.96
N LYS A 211 -4.48 5.14 -15.32
CA LYS A 211 -3.94 4.72 -14.00
C LYS A 211 -4.91 5.00 -12.84
N SER A 212 -6.22 5.02 -13.08
CA SER A 212 -7.21 5.29 -12.04
C SER A 212 -7.60 4.00 -11.32
N PRO A 213 -7.54 3.95 -9.98
CA PRO A 213 -8.08 2.84 -9.21
C PRO A 213 -9.61 2.76 -9.28
N GLU A 214 -10.29 3.78 -9.83
CA GLU A 214 -11.76 3.86 -9.89
C GLU A 214 -12.38 3.23 -11.15
N PHE A 215 -11.59 2.61 -12.05
CA PHE A 215 -12.10 2.01 -13.29
C PHE A 215 -13.31 1.11 -13.04
N ILE A 216 -13.15 0.15 -12.13
CA ILE A 216 -14.21 -0.70 -11.59
C ILE A 216 -13.99 -0.77 -10.08
N SER A 217 -15.01 -0.37 -9.32
CA SER A 217 -15.00 -0.40 -7.86
C SER A 217 -16.24 -1.13 -7.34
N VAL A 218 -16.22 -1.56 -6.08
CA VAL A 218 -17.39 -2.19 -5.46
C VAL A 218 -18.42 -1.17 -5.04
N ARG A 219 -19.70 -1.49 -5.22
CA ARG A 219 -20.79 -0.73 -4.60
C ARG A 219 -20.98 -1.21 -3.17
N PHE A 220 -21.16 -0.27 -2.24
CA PHE A 220 -21.49 -0.60 -0.86
C PHE A 220 -22.53 0.40 -0.33
N PRO A 221 -23.40 -0.02 0.61
CA PRO A 221 -24.38 0.85 1.25
C PRO A 221 -23.71 2.04 1.93
N PHE A 222 -24.37 3.19 1.94
CA PHE A 222 -23.84 4.35 2.65
C PHE A 222 -24.23 4.32 4.14
N VAL A 223 -23.42 3.66 4.95
CA VAL A 223 -23.57 3.63 6.41
C VAL A 223 -22.68 4.69 7.05
N VAL A 224 -23.22 5.46 7.99
CA VAL A 224 -22.50 6.51 8.72
C VAL A 224 -21.56 5.88 9.74
N ALA A 225 -20.25 6.07 9.60
CA ALA A 225 -19.27 5.59 10.58
C ALA A 225 -18.75 6.69 11.50
N LYS A 226 -18.56 7.89 10.97
CA LYS A 226 -18.01 9.02 11.74
C LYS A 226 -18.42 10.36 11.12
N PHE A 227 -18.42 11.40 11.94
CA PHE A 227 -18.64 12.77 11.50
C PHE A 227 -17.34 13.60 11.51
N ALA A 228 -17.24 14.53 10.56
CA ALA A 228 -16.26 15.60 10.56
C ALA A 228 -16.61 16.65 11.63
N LYS A 229 -15.63 17.47 12.01
CA LYS A 229 -15.87 18.62 12.88
C LYS A 229 -16.77 19.64 12.16
N GLY A 230 -17.88 20.05 12.77
CA GLY A 230 -18.87 20.94 12.15
C GLY A 230 -19.69 20.24 11.06
N SER A 231 -19.95 18.94 11.18
CA SER A 231 -20.76 18.20 10.23
C SER A 231 -22.23 18.63 10.30
N VAL A 232 -22.74 19.14 9.18
CA VAL A 232 -24.16 19.50 9.05
C VAL A 232 -25.06 18.27 9.25
N ALA A 233 -24.62 17.08 8.83
CA ALA A 233 -25.37 15.84 9.08
C ALA A 233 -25.56 15.58 10.58
N ALA A 234 -24.49 15.70 11.37
CA ALA A 234 -24.56 15.51 12.83
C ALA A 234 -25.46 16.58 13.48
N GLU A 235 -25.33 17.83 13.07
CA GLU A 235 -26.16 18.94 13.56
C GLU A 235 -27.65 18.77 13.20
N SER A 236 -27.93 18.10 12.09
CA SER A 236 -29.30 17.79 11.62
C SER A 236 -29.88 16.52 12.23
N GLY A 237 -29.19 15.89 13.20
CA GLY A 237 -29.68 14.73 13.95
C GLY A 237 -29.33 13.36 13.36
N MET A 238 -28.41 13.28 12.39
CA MET A 238 -27.88 12.00 11.90
C MET A 238 -26.98 11.36 12.96
N GLU A 239 -27.04 10.03 13.09
CA GLU A 239 -26.29 9.27 14.09
C GLU A 239 -25.34 8.25 13.44
N ILE A 240 -24.35 7.77 14.21
CA ILE A 240 -23.46 6.69 13.76
C ILE A 240 -24.29 5.40 13.62
N GLY A 241 -24.13 4.69 12.51
CA GLY A 241 -24.89 3.48 12.16
C GLY A 241 -26.13 3.75 11.29
N ASP A 242 -26.51 5.02 11.11
CA ASP A 242 -27.56 5.40 10.18
C ASP A 242 -27.17 4.99 8.74
N THR A 243 -28.13 4.48 7.97
CA THR A 243 -27.93 4.16 6.55
C THR A 243 -28.63 5.17 5.68
N VAL A 244 -27.89 5.90 4.84
CA VAL A 244 -28.48 6.82 3.88
C VAL A 244 -29.10 6.03 2.73
N ILE A 245 -30.37 6.30 2.44
CA ILE A 245 -31.17 5.58 1.44
C ILE A 245 -31.73 6.49 0.34
N GLY A 246 -31.53 7.81 0.46
CA GLY A 246 -31.98 8.76 -0.55
C GLY A 246 -31.67 10.23 -0.22
N ILE A 247 -31.98 11.08 -1.19
CA ILE A 247 -31.90 12.53 -1.11
C ILE A 247 -33.07 13.13 -1.88
N ASN A 248 -33.80 14.08 -1.28
CA ASN A 248 -34.93 14.77 -1.89
C ASN A 248 -35.98 13.81 -2.49
N GLY A 249 -36.24 12.67 -1.83
CA GLY A 249 -37.17 11.63 -2.30
C GLY A 249 -36.63 10.75 -3.44
N LYS A 250 -35.42 11.01 -3.94
CA LYS A 250 -34.71 10.13 -4.87
C LYS A 250 -34.00 9.02 -4.10
N SER A 251 -34.39 7.77 -4.32
CA SER A 251 -33.75 6.62 -3.67
C SER A 251 -32.32 6.42 -4.20
N LEU A 252 -31.35 6.43 -3.29
CA LEU A 252 -29.93 6.19 -3.54
C LEU A 252 -29.44 5.18 -2.51
N LYS A 253 -29.12 3.96 -2.95
CA LYS A 253 -28.80 2.86 -2.02
C LYS A 253 -27.32 2.78 -1.67
N TYR A 254 -26.46 3.40 -2.49
CA TYR A 254 -25.03 3.18 -2.43
C TYR A 254 -24.26 4.49 -2.34
N PHE A 255 -23.11 4.43 -1.69
CA PHE A 255 -22.28 5.61 -1.44
C PHE A 255 -21.83 6.31 -2.74
N SER A 256 -21.50 5.56 -3.78
CA SER A 256 -21.08 6.13 -5.06
C SER A 256 -22.18 6.94 -5.75
N GLU A 257 -23.44 6.51 -5.62
CA GLU A 257 -24.60 7.23 -6.15
C GLU A 257 -24.86 8.50 -5.34
N PHE A 258 -24.82 8.39 -4.00
CA PHE A 258 -24.97 9.54 -3.11
C PHE A 258 -23.92 10.61 -3.36
N ARG A 259 -22.63 10.23 -3.45
CA ARG A 259 -21.52 11.15 -3.69
C ARG A 259 -21.69 11.93 -5.00
N LYS A 260 -22.23 11.29 -6.04
CA LYS A 260 -22.48 11.94 -7.33
C LYS A 260 -23.70 12.86 -7.28
N GLU A 261 -24.74 12.48 -6.55
CA GLU A 261 -25.96 13.28 -6.45
C GLU A 261 -25.79 14.52 -5.59
N ILE A 262 -25.20 14.37 -4.39
CA ILE A 262 -25.06 15.47 -3.42
C ILE A 262 -24.28 16.66 -3.99
N GLN A 263 -23.35 16.41 -4.91
CA GLN A 263 -22.55 17.44 -5.57
C GLN A 263 -23.36 18.34 -6.53
N GLN A 264 -24.57 17.94 -6.90
CA GLN A 264 -25.48 18.74 -7.73
C GLN A 264 -26.29 19.74 -6.89
N HIS A 265 -26.26 19.64 -5.55
CA HIS A 265 -27.08 20.44 -4.63
C HIS A 265 -26.26 21.44 -3.79
N LYS A 266 -25.14 21.93 -4.33
CA LYS A 266 -24.26 22.88 -3.60
C LYS A 266 -25.01 24.16 -3.24
N ASN A 267 -24.85 24.63 -2.01
CA ASN A 267 -25.57 25.79 -1.45
C ASN A 267 -27.11 25.65 -1.39
N GLU A 268 -27.66 24.44 -1.51
CA GLU A 268 -29.10 24.19 -1.44
C GLU A 268 -29.49 23.51 -0.12
N SER A 269 -30.75 23.66 0.28
CA SER A 269 -31.34 22.83 1.33
C SER A 269 -31.72 21.47 0.72
N VAL A 270 -31.28 20.39 1.37
CA VAL A 270 -31.62 19.02 0.96
C VAL A 270 -32.24 18.26 2.11
N VAL A 271 -33.09 17.28 1.77
CA VAL A 271 -33.65 16.33 2.73
C VAL A 271 -32.99 14.99 2.48
N ILE A 272 -32.27 14.47 3.47
CA ILE A 272 -31.61 13.16 3.38
C ILE A 272 -32.53 12.11 3.99
N ASP A 273 -32.93 11.14 3.19
CA ASP A 273 -33.70 9.98 3.64
C ASP A 273 -32.72 8.97 4.26
N THR A 274 -32.92 8.67 5.54
CA THR A 274 -32.00 7.90 6.36
C THR A 274 -32.76 6.79 7.08
N LYS A 275 -32.20 5.58 7.12
CA LYS A 275 -32.74 4.45 7.85
C LYS A 275 -31.99 4.26 9.17
N ARG A 276 -32.71 4.32 10.29
CA ARG A 276 -32.20 4.05 11.64
C ARG A 276 -32.92 2.85 12.22
N GLY A 277 -32.23 1.71 12.32
CA GLY A 277 -32.87 0.45 12.66
C GLY A 277 -33.94 0.07 11.62
N ASN A 278 -35.22 0.08 12.00
CA ASN A 278 -36.35 -0.15 11.09
C ASN A 278 -37.04 1.13 10.64
N ASP A 279 -36.74 2.27 11.26
CA ASP A 279 -37.42 3.54 10.98
C ASP A 279 -36.75 4.29 9.83
N THR A 280 -37.55 5.05 9.08
CA THR A 280 -37.07 5.97 8.05
C THR A 280 -37.25 7.40 8.55
N LEU A 281 -36.14 8.12 8.63
CA LEU A 281 -36.04 9.51 9.06
C LEU A 281 -35.73 10.40 7.85
N GLN A 282 -36.28 11.60 7.87
CA GLN A 282 -36.01 12.64 6.88
C GLN A 282 -35.29 13.79 7.56
N LEU A 283 -34.02 13.97 7.22
CA LEU A 283 -33.16 14.95 7.87
C LEU A 283 -32.90 16.10 6.90
N ALA A 284 -33.53 17.25 7.17
CA ALA A 284 -33.31 18.47 6.40
C ALA A 284 -31.98 19.12 6.81
N MET A 285 -31.14 19.44 5.84
CA MET A 285 -29.84 20.06 6.07
C MET A 285 -29.50 21.07 4.98
N GLN A 286 -28.80 22.14 5.38
CA GLN A 286 -28.32 23.17 4.47
C GLN A 286 -26.91 22.83 4.01
N LEU A 287 -26.70 22.65 2.71
CA LEU A 287 -25.37 22.37 2.17
C LEU A 287 -24.58 23.66 1.97
N ASP A 288 -23.26 23.53 2.08
CA ASP A 288 -22.29 24.58 1.79
C ASP A 288 -21.87 24.56 0.30
N GLU A 289 -20.89 25.40 -0.04
CA GLU A 289 -20.30 25.48 -1.37
C GLU A 289 -19.59 24.18 -1.80
N ASN A 290 -19.20 23.35 -0.83
CA ASN A 290 -18.54 22.07 -1.09
C ASN A 290 -19.56 20.97 -1.41
N GLY A 291 -20.83 21.14 -1.05
CA GLY A 291 -21.88 20.14 -1.24
C GLY A 291 -21.60 18.88 -0.44
N LEU A 292 -21.10 19.05 0.79
CA LEU A 292 -20.74 17.96 1.69
C LEU A 292 -21.60 17.97 2.95
N ILE A 293 -21.91 16.79 3.46
CA ILE A 293 -22.68 16.62 4.71
C ILE A 293 -21.77 16.35 5.93
N GLY A 294 -20.46 16.21 5.70
CA GLY A 294 -19.47 15.97 6.76
C GLY A 294 -19.50 14.55 7.34
N VAL A 295 -19.92 13.55 6.56
CA VAL A 295 -19.98 12.13 6.97
C VAL A 295 -18.84 11.34 6.36
N TYR A 296 -18.16 10.55 7.18
CA TYR A 296 -17.29 9.47 6.75
C TYR A 296 -18.12 8.17 6.66
N PRO A 297 -18.23 7.55 5.47
CA PRO A 297 -18.90 6.26 5.32
C PRO A 297 -18.12 5.17 6.08
N GLN A 298 -18.82 4.09 6.42
CA GLN A 298 -18.17 2.86 6.86
C GLN A 298 -17.25 2.37 5.72
N GLY A 299 -15.95 2.42 5.99
CA GLY A 299 -14.90 2.06 5.03
C GLY A 299 -14.37 0.65 5.19
N ASP A 300 -14.77 -0.03 6.27
CA ASP A 300 -14.42 -1.41 6.52
C ASP A 300 -15.19 -2.33 5.56
N MET A 301 -14.46 -3.02 4.67
CA MET A 301 -15.09 -3.94 3.71
C MET A 301 -15.73 -5.14 4.42
N GLU A 302 -15.19 -5.57 5.56
CA GLU A 302 -15.71 -6.71 6.33
C GLU A 302 -17.12 -6.42 6.89
N ALA A 303 -17.49 -5.14 7.02
CA ALA A 303 -18.84 -4.76 7.41
C ALA A 303 -19.90 -5.09 6.33
N PHE A 304 -19.48 -5.32 5.08
CA PHE A 304 -20.38 -5.47 3.94
C PHE A 304 -20.18 -6.78 3.16
N PHE A 305 -18.95 -7.29 3.16
CA PHE A 305 -18.48 -8.39 2.33
C PHE A 305 -17.69 -9.41 3.15
N ASP A 306 -17.84 -10.68 2.81
CA ASP A 306 -17.02 -11.73 3.41
C ASP A 306 -15.67 -11.81 2.66
N LEU A 307 -14.58 -11.37 3.30
CA LEU A 307 -13.25 -11.45 2.69
C LEU A 307 -12.71 -12.88 2.75
N ASN A 308 -12.05 -13.31 1.66
CA ASN A 308 -11.34 -14.59 1.64
C ASN A 308 -9.87 -14.40 1.96
N LYS A 309 -9.27 -15.45 2.51
CA LYS A 309 -7.86 -15.47 2.90
C LYS A 309 -7.11 -16.54 2.14
N LYS A 310 -6.07 -16.14 1.43
CA LYS A 310 -5.12 -17.04 0.80
C LYS A 310 -3.92 -17.22 1.71
N GLN A 311 -3.69 -18.45 2.16
CA GLN A 311 -2.50 -18.80 2.94
C GLN A 311 -1.36 -19.23 2.02
N TYR A 312 -0.14 -18.80 2.37
CA TYR A 312 1.08 -19.22 1.71
C TYR A 312 1.85 -20.13 2.66
N THR A 313 2.36 -21.25 2.13
CA THR A 313 3.23 -22.15 2.88
C THR A 313 4.68 -21.88 2.46
N ILE A 314 5.60 -21.94 3.43
CA ILE A 314 7.05 -21.81 3.22
C ILE A 314 7.61 -23.11 2.63
#